data_AF-A0A848XFG2-F1
#
_entry.id   AF-A0A848XFG2-F1
#
_cell.length_a   1.000
_cell.length_b   1.000
_cell.length_c   1.000
_cell.angle_alpha   90.00
_cell.angle_beta   90.00
_cell.angle_gamma   90.00
#
_symmetry.space_group_name_H-M   'P 1'
#
loop_
_entity.id
_entity.type
_entity.pdbx_description
1 polymer ?
#
loop_
_entity_poly.entity_id
_entity_poly.type
_entity_poly.pdbx_seq_one_letter_code
_entity_poly.pdbx_strand_id
1 'polypeptide(L)'
;MEPTLVTWALVIWGAITLAPLVLVQLVFLRRPDSPKPKEWLIGKDEDWRDKTHLRSARGMALADCLLHFPLFVLGSAGVLMGASWGYVLFGAAGAIALYINMVLWVTEKEFVYPSRGAFKYFTYYWGFFVYWGALTLAYAALRISGIEI
;
A
#
# COMPACT_ATOMS: atom_id res chain seq x y z
N MET A 1 17.81 12.19 14.14
CA MET A 1 17.09 13.05 13.17
C MET A 1 15.71 13.28 13.73
N GLU A 2 15.44 14.43 14.33
CA GLU A 2 14.19 14.67 15.07
C GLU A 2 12.93 14.53 14.19
N PRO A 3 11.89 13.79 14.63
CA PRO A 3 10.63 13.71 13.89
C PRO A 3 10.01 15.09 13.69
N THR A 4 9.63 15.41 12.45
CA THR A 4 8.97 16.69 12.13
C THR A 4 7.46 16.51 11.98
N LEU A 5 6.73 17.62 11.82
CA LEU A 5 5.30 17.57 11.47
C LEU A 5 5.06 16.77 10.18
N VAL A 6 5.99 16.82 9.23
CA VAL A 6 5.94 16.02 8.00
C VAL A 6 6.08 14.52 8.32
N THR A 7 6.98 14.15 9.24
CA THR A 7 7.11 12.76 9.71
C THR A 7 5.77 12.24 10.23
N TRP A 8 5.13 12.98 11.15
CA TRP A 8 3.85 12.60 11.72
C TRP A 8 2.75 12.51 10.67
N ALA A 9 2.65 13.49 9.77
CA ALA A 9 1.66 13.50 8.70
C ALA A 9 1.79 12.27 7.79
N LEU A 10 3.01 11.90 7.39
CA LEU A 10 3.25 10.74 6.53
C LEU A 10 2.97 9.41 7.24
N VAL A 11 3.31 9.28 8.53
CA VAL A 11 3.01 8.07 9.30
C VAL A 11 1.49 7.90 9.47
N ILE A 12 0.78 8.97 9.85
CA ILE A 12 -0.68 8.93 10.06
C ILE A 12 -1.39 8.64 8.73
N TRP A 13 -1.01 9.33 7.66
CA TRP A 13 -1.59 9.09 6.34
C TRP A 13 -1.32 7.66 5.87
N GLY A 14 -0.09 7.16 6.02
CA GLY A 14 0.25 5.78 5.68
C GLY A 14 -0.59 4.77 6.47
N ALA A 15 -0.81 5.01 7.76
CA ALA A 15 -1.66 4.15 8.59
C ALA A 15 -3.12 4.15 8.09
N ILE A 16 -3.68 5.33 7.76
CA ILE A 16 -5.04 5.44 7.21
C ILE A 16 -5.16 4.72 5.86
N THR A 17 -4.14 4.83 5.02
CA THR A 17 -4.12 4.20 3.68
C THR A 17 -3.95 2.69 3.76
N LEU A 18 -3.06 2.19 4.61
CA LEU A 18 -2.71 0.77 4.70
C LEU A 18 -3.67 -0.02 5.60
N ALA A 19 -4.27 0.57 6.63
CA ALA A 19 -5.14 -0.17 7.55
C ALA A 19 -6.31 -0.90 6.86
N PRO A 20 -7.08 -0.28 5.94
CA PRO A 20 -8.11 -0.99 5.19
C PRO A 20 -7.55 -2.12 4.33
N LEU A 21 -6.36 -1.92 3.74
CA LEU A 21 -5.68 -2.94 2.93
C LEU A 21 -5.31 -4.16 3.78
N VAL A 22 -4.73 -3.95 4.96
CA VAL A 22 -4.41 -5.02 5.91
C VAL A 22 -5.66 -5.83 6.25
N LEU A 23 -6.77 -5.16 6.56
CA LEU A 23 -8.02 -5.83 6.92
C LEU A 23 -8.54 -6.71 5.78
N VAL A 24 -8.52 -6.20 4.55
CA VAL A 24 -8.92 -6.95 3.36
C VAL A 24 -7.99 -8.16 3.18
N GLN A 25 -6.68 -7.95 3.20
CA GLN A 25 -5.70 -9.02 2.97
C GLN A 25 -5.74 -10.13 4.03
N LEU A 26 -5.99 -9.78 5.29
CA LEU A 26 -6.21 -10.78 6.35
C LEU A 26 -7.43 -11.66 6.08
N VAL A 27 -8.48 -11.14 5.47
CA VAL A 27 -9.64 -11.96 5.05
C VAL A 27 -9.27 -12.90 3.91
N PHE A 28 -8.52 -12.42 2.91
CA PHE A 28 -8.03 -13.24 1.79
C PHE A 28 -7.13 -14.40 2.27
N LEU A 29 -6.30 -14.16 3.29
CA LEU A 29 -5.39 -15.16 3.84
C LEU A 29 -6.09 -16.15 4.78
N ARG A 30 -7.04 -15.70 5.62
CA ARG A 30 -7.71 -16.56 6.60
C ARG A 30 -8.88 -17.36 6.05
N ARG A 31 -9.61 -16.82 5.08
CA ARG A 31 -10.80 -17.46 4.50
C ARG A 31 -10.71 -17.48 2.98
N PRO A 32 -9.67 -18.11 2.43
CA PRO A 32 -9.39 -18.11 1.00
C PRO A 32 -10.61 -18.51 0.17
N ASP A 33 -11.31 -19.57 0.57
CA ASP A 33 -12.36 -20.20 -0.24
C ASP A 33 -13.77 -19.72 0.11
N SER A 34 -13.88 -18.62 0.87
CA SER A 34 -15.17 -18.03 1.17
C SER A 34 -15.69 -17.17 0.00
N PRO A 35 -17.01 -16.94 -0.12
CA PRO A 35 -17.57 -16.08 -1.17
C PRO A 35 -17.11 -14.62 -1.03
N LYS A 36 -16.81 -14.16 0.19
CA LYS A 36 -16.51 -12.76 0.50
C LYS A 36 -15.30 -12.18 -0.25
N PRO A 37 -14.11 -12.83 -0.29
CA PRO A 37 -13.02 -12.41 -1.16
C PRO A 37 -13.45 -12.23 -2.61
N LYS A 38 -14.25 -13.17 -3.15
CA LYS A 38 -14.75 -13.09 -4.53
C LYS A 38 -15.69 -11.89 -4.73
N GLU A 39 -16.56 -11.61 -3.77
CA GLU A 39 -17.47 -10.44 -3.77
C GLU A 39 -16.73 -9.10 -3.63
N TRP A 40 -15.56 -9.08 -3.00
CA TRP A 40 -14.76 -7.87 -2.81
C TRP A 40 -13.82 -7.57 -3.98
N LEU A 41 -13.46 -8.59 -4.76
CA LEU A 41 -12.77 -8.39 -6.03
C LEU A 41 -13.74 -7.74 -7.01
N ILE A 42 -13.28 -6.67 -7.65
CA ILE A 42 -14.02 -6.01 -8.72
C ILE A 42 -13.74 -6.82 -9.99
N GLY A 43 -14.47 -7.93 -10.16
CA GLY A 43 -14.34 -8.87 -11.27
C GLY A 43 -15.70 -9.15 -11.91
N LYS A 44 -15.76 -9.14 -13.24
CA LYS A 44 -16.91 -9.61 -14.01
C LYS A 44 -17.00 -11.14 -13.91
N ASP A 45 -18.20 -11.68 -14.12
CA ASP A 45 -18.63 -13.09 -14.03
C ASP A 45 -17.89 -14.11 -14.93
N GLU A 46 -16.59 -13.93 -15.18
CA GLU A 46 -15.73 -14.83 -15.95
C GLU A 46 -14.89 -15.73 -15.03
N ASP A 47 -15.27 -17.01 -15.02
CA ASP A 47 -14.83 -17.99 -14.03
C ASP A 47 -13.31 -18.28 -14.02
N TRP A 48 -12.63 -18.14 -15.17
CA TRP A 48 -11.17 -18.31 -15.29
C TRP A 48 -10.40 -17.10 -14.75
N ARG A 49 -10.97 -15.90 -14.89
CA ARG A 49 -10.40 -14.63 -14.43
C ARG A 49 -10.50 -14.52 -12.92
N ASP A 50 -11.65 -14.85 -12.35
CA ASP A 50 -11.86 -14.89 -10.91
C ASP A 50 -10.82 -15.78 -10.22
N LYS A 51 -10.52 -16.96 -10.79
CA LYS A 51 -9.51 -17.87 -10.25
C LYS A 51 -8.10 -17.29 -10.30
N THR A 52 -7.72 -16.68 -11.43
CA THR A 52 -6.38 -16.09 -11.61
C THR A 52 -6.19 -14.86 -10.74
N HIS A 53 -7.21 -13.99 -10.71
CA HIS A 53 -7.23 -12.75 -9.93
C HIS A 53 -7.22 -13.03 -8.44
N LEU A 54 -8.01 -14.01 -7.97
CA LEU A 54 -7.98 -14.45 -6.57
C LEU A 54 -6.61 -15.01 -6.17
N ARG A 55 -5.96 -15.80 -7.04
CA ARG A 55 -4.59 -16.30 -6.79
C ARG A 55 -3.57 -15.16 -6.72
N SER A 56 -3.64 -14.22 -7.66
CA SER A 56 -2.78 -13.03 -7.67
C SER A 56 -2.98 -12.18 -6.42
N ALA A 57 -4.23 -11.87 -6.06
CA ALA A 57 -4.60 -11.12 -4.87
C ALA A 57 -4.12 -11.80 -3.58
N ARG A 58 -4.23 -13.13 -3.48
CA ARG A 58 -3.66 -13.90 -2.35
C ARG A 58 -2.14 -13.82 -2.32
N GLY A 59 -1.47 -13.93 -3.47
CA GLY A 59 -0.01 -13.79 -3.57
C GLY A 59 0.47 -12.40 -3.11
N MET A 60 -0.19 -11.34 -3.57
CA MET A 60 0.07 -9.97 -3.13
C MET A 60 -0.21 -9.78 -1.64
N ALA A 61 -1.33 -10.32 -1.13
CA ALA A 61 -1.63 -10.29 0.31
C ALA A 61 -0.54 -10.96 1.16
N LEU A 62 0.01 -12.08 0.69
CA LEU A 62 1.11 -12.76 1.35
C LEU A 62 2.39 -11.91 1.34
N ALA A 63 2.74 -11.35 0.17
CA ALA A 63 3.90 -10.48 0.01
C ALA A 63 3.80 -9.22 0.89
N ASP A 64 2.63 -8.60 0.94
CA ASP A 64 2.40 -7.42 1.76
C ASP A 64 2.51 -7.76 3.26
N CYS A 65 1.94 -8.88 3.69
CA CYS A 65 2.05 -9.31 5.09
C CYS A 65 3.48 -9.69 5.52
N LEU A 66 4.28 -10.29 4.62
CA LEU A 66 5.63 -10.72 4.93
C LEU A 66 6.68 -9.61 4.78
N LEU A 67 6.42 -8.62 3.92
CA LEU A 67 7.42 -7.62 3.55
C LEU A 67 6.92 -6.19 3.75
N HIS A 68 5.84 -5.79 3.07
CA HIS A 68 5.43 -4.39 3.03
C HIS A 68 4.94 -3.88 4.40
N PHE A 69 4.07 -4.60 5.08
CA PHE A 69 3.55 -4.19 6.40
C PHE A 69 4.64 -4.18 7.47
N PRO A 70 5.51 -5.19 7.60
CA PRO A 70 6.65 -5.12 8.51
C PRO A 70 7.54 -3.91 8.23
N LEU A 71 7.84 -3.61 6.96
CA LEU A 71 8.64 -2.44 6.58
C LEU A 71 7.94 -1.12 6.98
N PHE A 72 6.63 -1.02 6.76
CA PHE A 72 5.87 0.16 7.18
C PHE A 72 5.88 0.33 8.70
N VAL A 73 5.62 -0.73 9.46
CA VAL A 73 5.56 -0.69 10.94
C VAL A 73 6.93 -0.36 11.53
N LEU A 74 7.97 -1.09 11.13
CA LEU A 74 9.33 -0.87 11.62
C LEU A 74 9.89 0.47 11.15
N GLY A 75 9.64 0.83 9.89
CA GLY A 75 10.01 2.13 9.34
C GLY A 75 9.35 3.27 10.10
N SER A 76 8.05 3.18 10.36
CA SER A 76 7.31 4.17 11.18
C SER A 76 7.89 4.29 12.58
N ALA A 77 8.15 3.17 13.26
CA ALA A 77 8.77 3.18 14.58
C ALA A 77 10.16 3.85 14.54
N GLY A 78 11.00 3.49 13.58
CA GLY A 78 12.34 4.04 13.45
C GLY A 78 12.34 5.54 13.12
N VAL A 79 11.46 6.02 12.22
CA VAL A 79 11.38 7.47 11.92
C VAL A 79 10.86 8.27 13.11
N LEU A 80 9.91 7.73 13.89
CA LEU A 80 9.41 8.36 15.11
C LEU A 80 10.44 8.37 16.25
N MET A 81 11.37 7.42 16.26
CA MET A 81 12.53 7.42 17.15
C MET A 81 13.69 8.29 16.62
N GLY A 82 13.53 8.87 15.43
CA GLY A 82 14.56 9.67 14.77
C GLY A 82 15.79 8.88 14.31
N ALA A 83 15.66 7.56 14.15
CA ALA A 83 16.73 6.66 13.74
C ALA A 83 16.86 6.58 12.21
N SER A 84 18.09 6.66 11.70
CA SER A 84 18.37 6.68 10.25
C SER A 84 17.88 5.43 9.51
N TRP A 85 18.03 4.25 10.11
CA TRP A 85 17.50 3.00 9.55
C TRP A 85 15.97 3.03 9.39
N GLY A 86 15.27 3.76 10.24
CA GLY A 86 13.83 3.94 10.16
C GLY A 86 13.44 4.61 8.85
N TYR A 87 14.14 5.67 8.48
CA TYR A 87 13.91 6.37 7.20
C TYR A 87 14.19 5.46 6.00
N VAL A 88 15.21 4.59 6.07
CA VAL A 88 15.49 3.61 5.00
C VAL A 88 14.32 2.65 4.83
N LEU A 89 13.84 2.03 5.92
CA LEU A 89 12.71 1.08 5.84
C LEU A 89 11.41 1.77 5.44
N PHE A 90 11.18 2.99 5.94
CA PHE A 90 10.00 3.79 5.61
C PHE A 90 9.99 4.17 4.12
N GLY A 91 11.12 4.64 3.60
CA GLY A 91 11.31 4.90 2.16
C GLY A 91 11.14 3.64 1.31
N ALA A 92 11.65 2.49 1.77
CA ALA A 92 11.47 1.21 1.09
C ALA A 92 9.99 0.78 1.04
N ALA A 93 9.23 0.97 2.11
CA ALA A 93 7.78 0.77 2.10
C ALA A 93 7.08 1.66 1.06
N GLY A 94 7.46 2.95 1.00
CA GLY A 94 6.96 3.87 -0.03
C GLY A 94 7.30 3.43 -1.46
N ALA A 95 8.52 2.94 -1.69
CA ALA A 95 8.95 2.42 -2.98
C ALA A 95 8.17 1.16 -3.41
N ILE A 96 7.91 0.24 -2.46
CA ILE A 96 7.10 -0.95 -2.71
C ILE A 96 5.66 -0.55 -3.06
N ALA A 97 5.07 0.39 -2.30
CA ALA A 97 3.73 0.91 -2.58
C ALA A 97 3.65 1.49 -4.00
N LEU A 98 4.63 2.28 -4.43
CA LEU A 98 4.70 2.79 -5.81
C LEU A 98 4.78 1.65 -6.82
N TYR A 99 5.73 0.73 -6.64
CA TYR A 99 5.95 -0.38 -7.57
C TYR A 99 4.68 -1.20 -7.79
N ILE A 100 4.04 -1.65 -6.70
CA ILE A 100 2.81 -2.44 -6.78
C ILE A 100 1.70 -1.64 -7.45
N ASN A 101 1.54 -0.35 -7.13
CA ASN A 101 0.48 0.46 -7.72
C ASN A 101 0.71 0.80 -9.20
N MET A 102 1.94 0.77 -9.70
CA MET A 102 2.19 0.83 -11.14
C MET A 102 1.77 -0.47 -11.84
N VAL A 103 2.01 -1.63 -11.22
CA VAL A 103 1.51 -2.91 -11.73
C VAL A 103 -0.02 -2.91 -11.75
N LEU A 104 -0.66 -2.55 -10.64
CA LEU A 104 -2.13 -2.49 -10.52
C LEU A 104 -2.75 -1.45 -11.46
N TRP A 105 -2.05 -0.35 -11.75
CA TRP A 105 -2.50 0.60 -12.77
C TRP A 105 -2.66 -0.05 -14.14
N VAL A 106 -1.75 -0.95 -14.50
CA VAL A 106 -1.80 -1.65 -15.79
C VAL A 106 -2.79 -2.81 -15.75
N THR A 107 -2.82 -3.58 -14.65
CA THR A 107 -3.59 -4.83 -14.60
C THR A 107 -5.03 -4.67 -14.08
N GLU A 108 -5.30 -3.66 -13.25
CA GLU A 108 -6.58 -3.52 -12.52
C GLU A 108 -7.39 -2.29 -12.91
N LYS A 109 -6.75 -1.24 -13.44
CA LYS A 109 -7.42 0.05 -13.70
C LYS A 109 -8.67 -0.12 -14.56
N GLU A 110 -8.60 -0.90 -15.63
CA GLU A 110 -9.72 -1.08 -16.57
C GLU A 110 -10.97 -1.72 -15.92
N PHE A 111 -10.84 -2.33 -14.74
CA PHE A 111 -11.94 -2.94 -13.99
C PHE A 111 -12.44 -2.03 -12.86
N VAL A 112 -11.50 -1.48 -12.09
CA VAL A 112 -11.82 -0.66 -10.93
C VAL A 112 -12.30 0.73 -11.36
N TYR A 113 -11.70 1.31 -12.40
CA TYR A 113 -12.00 2.67 -12.82
C TYR A 113 -13.43 2.85 -13.34
N PRO A 114 -13.95 2.02 -14.28
CA PRO A 114 -15.32 2.18 -14.77
C PRO A 114 -16.38 1.90 -13.70
N SER A 115 -16.12 0.98 -12.78
CA SER A 115 -17.07 0.57 -11.73
C SER A 115 -17.13 1.54 -10.54
N ARG A 116 -16.02 2.20 -10.20
CA ARG A 116 -15.94 3.10 -9.03
C ARG A 116 -15.93 4.58 -9.40
N GLY A 117 -15.63 4.91 -10.65
CA GLY A 117 -15.53 6.27 -11.16
C GLY A 117 -14.20 6.96 -10.81
N ALA A 118 -13.94 8.07 -11.51
CA ALA A 118 -12.65 8.75 -11.48
C ALA A 118 -12.22 9.21 -10.08
N PHE A 119 -13.12 9.89 -9.37
CA PHE A 119 -12.81 10.47 -8.07
C PHE A 119 -12.35 9.42 -7.06
N LYS A 120 -13.11 8.32 -6.89
CA LYS A 120 -12.77 7.25 -5.95
C LYS A 120 -11.50 6.51 -6.37
N TYR A 121 -11.27 6.33 -7.66
CA TYR A 121 -10.08 5.65 -8.16
C TYR A 121 -8.80 6.45 -7.86
N PHE A 122 -8.77 7.72 -8.26
CA PHE A 122 -7.61 8.60 -8.11
C PHE A 122 -7.41 9.16 -6.70
N THR A 123 -8.32 8.87 -5.77
CA THR A 123 -8.15 9.17 -4.35
C THR A 123 -7.88 7.87 -3.59
N TYR A 124 -8.86 6.99 -3.47
CA TYR A 124 -8.81 5.87 -2.54
C TYR A 124 -8.14 4.61 -3.09
N TYR A 125 -8.52 4.16 -4.30
CA TYR A 125 -8.06 2.85 -4.80
C TYR A 125 -6.62 2.85 -5.29
N TRP A 126 -6.15 3.95 -5.86
CA TRP A 126 -4.81 4.05 -6.45
C TRP A 126 -4.05 5.27 -5.93
N GLY A 127 -4.70 6.44 -5.89
CA GLY A 127 -4.05 7.71 -5.59
C GLY A 127 -3.36 7.76 -4.25
N PHE A 128 -4.05 7.40 -3.16
CA PHE A 128 -3.50 7.48 -1.80
C PHE A 128 -2.23 6.67 -1.66
N PHE A 129 -2.17 5.46 -2.23
CA PHE A 129 -0.96 4.63 -2.19
C PHE A 129 0.18 5.24 -2.99
N VAL A 130 -0.11 5.79 -4.18
CA VAL A 130 0.91 6.41 -5.04
C VAL A 130 1.44 7.70 -4.43
N TYR A 131 0.56 8.59 -3.99
CA TYR A 131 0.95 9.88 -3.40
C TYR A 131 1.72 9.66 -2.10
N TRP A 132 1.20 8.79 -1.22
CA TRP A 132 1.90 8.44 0.01
C TRP A 132 3.26 7.80 -0.28
N GLY A 133 3.34 6.87 -1.23
CA GLY A 133 4.57 6.18 -1.58
C GLY A 133 5.64 7.13 -2.14
N ALA A 134 5.26 8.02 -3.06
CA ALA A 134 6.15 9.03 -3.63
C ALA A 134 6.67 10.01 -2.57
N LEU A 135 5.77 10.55 -1.74
CA LEU A 135 6.15 11.51 -0.71
C LEU A 135 7.02 10.85 0.36
N THR A 136 6.72 9.62 0.76
CA THR A 136 7.49 8.89 1.75
C THR A 136 8.90 8.55 1.25
N LEU A 137 9.02 8.10 0.00
CA LEU A 137 10.32 7.81 -0.61
C LEU A 137 11.17 9.09 -0.74
N ALA A 138 10.58 10.18 -1.25
CA ALA A 138 11.28 11.45 -1.38
C ALA A 138 11.69 12.01 -0.01
N TYR A 139 10.77 12.00 0.96
CA TYR A 139 11.03 12.47 2.31
C TYR A 139 12.15 11.69 2.98
N ALA A 140 12.12 10.36 2.90
CA ALA A 140 13.19 9.51 3.42
C ALA A 140 14.54 9.85 2.80
N ALA A 141 14.61 10.00 1.47
CA ALA A 141 15.85 10.34 0.78
C ALA A 141 16.41 11.69 1.21
N LEU A 142 15.56 12.73 1.28
CA LEU A 142 15.95 14.08 1.70
C LEU A 142 16.47 14.08 3.14
N ARG A 143 15.74 13.43 4.05
CA ARG A 143 16.11 13.34 5.46
C ARG A 143 17.44 12.58 5.65
N ILE A 144 17.64 11.47 4.96
CA ILE A 144 18.91 10.72 4.98
C ILE A 144 20.07 11.54 4.42
N SER A 145 19.81 12.39 3.42
CA SER A 145 20.83 13.31 2.87
C SER A 145 21.21 14.48 3.79
N GLY A 146 20.58 14.59 4.96
CA GLY A 146 20.83 15.65 5.93
C GLY A 146 20.00 16.91 5.73
N ILE A 147 19.01 16.89 4.84
CA ILE A 147 18.10 18.02 4.62
C ILE A 147 17.01 18.00 5.70
N GLU A 148 16.88 19.09 6.44
CA GLU A 148 15.87 19.25 7.48
C GLU A 148 14.57 19.85 6.91
N ILE A 149 13.53 19.03 6.92
CA ILE A 149 12.13 19.30 6.50
C ILE A 149 11.16 18.52 7.39
#